data_AF-A0A2I0TCB4-F1
#
_entry.id   AF-A0A2I0TCB4-F1
#
_cell.length_a   1.000
_cell.length_b   1.000
_cell.length_c   1.000
_cell.angle_alpha   90.00
_cell.angle_beta   90.00
_cell.angle_gamma   90.00
#
_symmetry.space_group_name_H-M   'P 1'
#
loop_
_entity.id
_entity.type
_entity.pdbx_description
1 polymer ?
#
loop_
_entity_poly.entity_id
_entity_poly.type
_entity_poly.pdbx_seq_one_letter_code
_entity_poly.pdbx_strand_id
1 'polypeptide(L)'
;MSSSGKRAIKYIYLEHDREFHHQRCHYREFRFDLSRIPEGEAVTAAEFRIYKDYIRERFDNETFQISVYQVLQEHPGRDSDLFLLDSRTIWAAEEGWLVFDITATSNHWVVNPQHNLGLQLSVEGIDGECQAPTSIRVPFGCTVPSQGKP
;
A
#
# COMPACT_ATOMS: atom_id res chain seq x y z
N MET A 1 10.26 34.30 -2.64
CA MET A 1 9.33 33.47 -1.85
C MET A 1 9.08 32.20 -2.66
N SER A 2 9.82 31.13 -2.40
CA SER A 2 9.66 29.86 -3.12
C SER A 2 8.40 29.16 -2.60
N SER A 3 7.40 29.00 -3.45
CA SER A 3 6.20 28.22 -3.13
C SER A 3 6.60 26.75 -3.07
N SER A 4 6.86 26.22 -1.86
CA SER A 4 7.04 24.78 -1.64
C SER A 4 5.70 24.08 -1.89
N GLY A 5 5.47 23.67 -3.14
CA GLY A 5 4.25 22.97 -3.54
C GLY A 5 4.33 21.49 -3.16
N LYS A 6 3.34 20.98 -2.42
CA LYS A 6 3.14 19.53 -2.25
C LYS A 6 2.87 18.90 -3.62
N ARG A 7 3.60 17.85 -3.99
CA ARG A 7 3.39 17.11 -5.25
C ARG A 7 2.73 15.77 -4.94
N ALA A 8 1.53 15.53 -5.45
CA ALA A 8 0.90 14.22 -5.28
C ALA A 8 1.60 13.16 -6.16
N ILE A 9 1.93 12.00 -5.57
CA ILE A 9 2.30 10.80 -6.31
C ILE A 9 1.00 10.11 -6.70
N LYS A 10 0.82 9.91 -8.00
CA LYS A 10 -0.31 9.13 -8.51
C LYS A 10 0.06 7.66 -8.46
N TYR A 11 -0.91 6.81 -8.20
CA TYR A 11 -0.76 5.38 -8.37
C TYR A 11 -1.90 4.85 -9.25
N ILE A 12 -1.65 3.72 -9.89
CA ILE A 12 -2.63 2.90 -10.59
C ILE A 12 -2.96 1.74 -9.64
N TYR A 13 -4.25 1.51 -9.47
CA TYR A 13 -4.79 0.45 -8.64
C TYR A 13 -5.05 -0.79 -9.50
N LEU A 14 -4.56 -1.95 -9.07
CA LEU A 14 -4.76 -3.24 -9.72
C LEU A 14 -5.24 -4.25 -8.67
N GLU A 15 -6.50 -4.69 -8.78
CA GLU A 15 -6.97 -5.84 -8.01
C GLU A 15 -6.42 -7.12 -8.63
N HIS A 16 -5.77 -7.95 -7.81
CA HIS A 16 -5.30 -9.25 -8.22
C HIS A 16 -5.94 -10.32 -7.34
N ASP A 17 -6.65 -11.24 -7.98
CA ASP A 17 -7.12 -12.45 -7.35
C ASP A 17 -6.19 -13.59 -7.80
N ARG A 18 -5.15 -13.89 -7.01
CA ARG A 18 -4.23 -14.98 -7.31
C ARG A 18 -4.61 -16.23 -6.52
N GLU A 19 -5.21 -17.19 -7.23
CA GLU A 19 -5.44 -18.53 -6.72
C GLU A 19 -4.18 -19.39 -6.92
N PHE A 20 -3.19 -19.28 -6.04
CA PHE A 20 -2.10 -20.26 -6.01
C PHE A 20 -2.21 -21.18 -4.79
N HIS A 21 -1.72 -22.41 -4.99
CA HIS A 21 -1.89 -23.55 -4.10
C HIS A 21 -1.51 -23.18 -2.65
N HIS A 22 -2.46 -23.40 -1.75
CA HIS A 22 -2.44 -23.16 -0.29
C HIS A 22 -2.92 -21.76 0.12
N GLN A 23 -4.24 -21.65 0.27
CA GLN A 23 -5.03 -20.49 0.74
C GLN A 23 -5.27 -19.40 -0.33
N ARG A 24 -6.56 -19.15 -0.63
CA ARG A 24 -7.02 -18.05 -1.48
C ARG A 24 -6.69 -16.72 -0.78
N CYS A 25 -5.47 -16.23 -0.95
CA CYS A 25 -5.05 -14.96 -0.39
C CYS A 25 -5.30 -13.84 -1.39
N HIS A 26 -6.49 -13.25 -1.27
CA HIS A 26 -6.85 -12.06 -2.03
C HIS A 26 -6.00 -10.88 -1.55
N TYR A 27 -5.37 -10.18 -2.49
CA TYR A 27 -4.59 -8.99 -2.17
C TYR A 27 -4.84 -7.90 -3.21
N ARG A 28 -4.40 -6.69 -2.90
CA ARG A 28 -4.51 -5.55 -3.82
C ARG A 28 -3.14 -5.00 -4.14
N GLU A 29 -2.87 -4.76 -5.41
CA GLU A 29 -1.63 -4.17 -5.86
C GLU A 29 -1.80 -2.69 -6.21
N PHE A 30 -0.78 -1.90 -5.88
CA PHE A 30 -0.73 -0.47 -6.15
C PHE A 30 0.60 -0.16 -6.85
N ARG A 31 0.54 0.33 -8.09
CA ARG A 31 1.72 0.71 -8.87
C ARG A 31 1.85 2.23 -8.88
N PHE A 32 3.02 2.76 -8.55
CA PHE A 32 3.19 4.21 -8.33
C PHE A 32 3.87 4.86 -9.53
N ASP A 33 3.29 5.96 -10.02
CA ASP A 33 3.90 6.83 -11.04
C ASP A 33 4.74 7.92 -10.36
N LEU A 34 6.05 7.69 -10.35
CA LEU A 34 7.05 8.59 -9.77
C LEU A 34 7.68 9.53 -10.80
N SER A 35 7.23 9.51 -12.07
CA SER A 35 7.80 10.33 -13.15
C SER A 35 7.74 11.84 -12.90
N ARG A 36 6.89 12.27 -11.95
CA ARG A 36 6.72 13.66 -11.53
C ARG A 36 7.79 14.16 -10.56
N ILE A 37 8.65 13.27 -10.08
CA ILE A 37 9.77 13.58 -9.20
C ILE A 37 11.00 13.81 -10.09
N PRO A 38 11.55 15.04 -10.14
CA PRO A 38 12.73 15.33 -10.94
C PRO A 38 13.95 14.53 -10.49
N GLU A 39 14.86 14.26 -11.42
CA GLU A 39 16.13 13.62 -11.12
C GLU A 39 16.92 14.45 -10.09
N GLY A 40 17.46 13.78 -9.07
CA GLY A 40 18.18 14.42 -7.97
C GLY A 40 17.29 15.00 -6.85
N GLU A 41 15.96 14.99 -6.99
CA GLU A 41 15.04 15.27 -5.89
C GLU A 41 14.73 13.99 -5.09
N ALA A 42 14.63 14.14 -3.77
CA ALA A 42 14.25 13.07 -2.85
C ALA A 42 12.80 13.23 -2.40
N VAL A 43 12.16 12.10 -2.10
CA VAL A 43 10.84 12.08 -1.47
C VAL A 43 11.02 12.43 0.01
N THR A 44 10.46 13.56 0.45
CA THR A 44 10.62 13.97 1.85
C THR A 44 9.62 13.33 2.82
N ALA A 45 8.43 13.02 2.32
CA ALA A 45 7.45 12.20 3.01
C ALA A 45 6.50 11.58 1.99
N ALA A 46 6.13 10.32 2.19
CA ALA A 46 5.09 9.68 1.39
C ALA A 46 4.24 8.78 2.28
N GLU A 47 2.93 8.92 2.11
CA GLU A 47 1.96 8.18 2.89
C GLU A 47 1.02 7.43 1.95
N PHE A 48 0.90 6.13 2.21
CA PHE A 48 -0.13 5.29 1.62
C PHE A 48 -1.32 5.27 2.56
N ARG A 49 -2.45 5.82 2.11
CA ARG A 49 -3.65 5.99 2.93
C ARG A 49 -4.76 5.09 2.42
N ILE A 50 -5.35 4.30 3.30
CA ILE A 50 -6.53 3.48 3.01
C ILE A 50 -7.63 3.84 3.98
N TYR A 51 -8.87 3.77 3.53
CA TYR A 51 -10.05 3.88 4.36
C TYR A 51 -10.59 2.48 4.61
N LYS A 52 -10.76 2.10 5.88
CA LYS A 52 -11.40 0.85 6.25
C LYS A 52 -12.86 1.13 6.58
N ASP A 53 -13.77 0.47 5.87
CA ASP A 53 -15.20 0.57 6.14
C ASP A 53 -15.62 -0.28 7.34
N TYR A 54 -16.69 0.16 8.01
CA TYR A 54 -17.41 -0.67 8.96
C TYR A 54 -18.03 -1.88 8.26
N ILE A 55 -17.72 -3.09 8.73
CA ILE A 55 -18.24 -4.34 8.17
C ILE A 55 -19.44 -4.79 9.00
N ARG A 56 -20.66 -4.49 8.53
CA ARG A 56 -21.93 -4.79 9.24
C ARG A 56 -22.20 -6.28 9.49
N GLU A 57 -21.62 -7.15 8.67
CA GLU A 57 -21.92 -8.58 8.61
C GLU A 57 -20.94 -9.44 9.44
N ARG A 58 -19.97 -8.80 10.10
CA ARG A 58 -18.93 -9.46 10.92
C ARG A 58 -19.21 -9.25 12.40
N PHE A 59 -18.69 -10.13 13.24
CA PHE A 59 -18.89 -9.97 14.69
C PHE A 59 -18.01 -8.83 15.19
N ASP A 60 -18.52 -8.00 16.10
CA ASP A 60 -17.80 -6.83 16.62
C ASP A 60 -16.47 -7.19 17.31
N ASN A 61 -16.33 -8.44 17.77
CA ASN A 61 -15.13 -8.97 18.43
C ASN A 61 -14.12 -9.64 17.49
N GLU A 62 -14.34 -9.59 16.17
CA GLU A 62 -13.35 -10.06 15.20
C GLU A 62 -12.29 -8.98 14.96
N THR A 63 -11.04 -9.42 14.83
CA THR A 63 -9.91 -8.54 14.47
C THR A 63 -9.28 -9.03 13.19
N PHE A 64 -8.85 -8.08 12.36
CA PHE A 64 -8.10 -8.35 11.14
C PHE A 64 -6.73 -7.71 11.24
N GLN A 65 -5.75 -8.35 10.62
CA GLN A 65 -4.46 -7.76 10.35
C GLN A 65 -4.44 -7.25 8.92
N ILE A 66 -4.15 -5.96 8.76
CA ILE A 66 -3.88 -5.34 7.47
C ILE A 66 -2.39 -5.17 7.34
N SER A 67 -1.80 -5.75 6.30
CA SER A 67 -0.37 -5.69 6.05
C SER A 67 -0.07 -5.02 4.71
N VAL A 68 0.90 -4.13 4.69
CA VAL A 68 1.40 -3.48 3.47
C VAL A 68 2.81 -3.98 3.19
N TYR A 69 3.01 -4.54 2.01
CA TYR A 69 4.29 -5.06 1.55
C TYR A 69 4.79 -4.26 0.34
N GLN A 70 6.10 -4.12 0.23
CA GLN A 70 6.76 -3.82 -1.03
C GLN A 70 6.94 -5.12 -1.82
N VAL A 71 6.62 -5.09 -3.10
CA VAL A 71 6.95 -6.17 -4.03
C VAL A 71 8.42 -6.04 -4.43
N LEU A 72 9.24 -7.06 -4.11
CA LEU A 72 10.66 -7.10 -4.44
C LEU A 72 10.93 -7.75 -5.79
N GLN A 73 10.20 -8.82 -6.09
CA GLN A 73 10.32 -9.56 -7.33
C GLN A 73 9.01 -10.27 -7.67
N GLU A 74 8.61 -10.19 -8.94
CA GLU A 74 7.48 -10.93 -9.47
C GLU A 74 7.95 -12.19 -10.19
N HIS A 75 7.18 -13.26 -10.06
CA HIS A 75 7.54 -14.55 -10.64
C HIS A 75 6.36 -15.15 -11.41
N PRO A 76 6.57 -15.71 -12.62
CA PRO A 76 5.52 -16.42 -13.34
C PRO A 76 5.08 -17.67 -12.58
N GLY A 77 3.79 -17.77 -12.25
CA GLY A 77 3.18 -18.98 -11.68
C GLY A 77 3.51 -19.28 -10.22
N ARG A 78 4.09 -18.33 -9.48
CA ARG A 78 4.29 -18.41 -8.02
C ARG A 78 4.07 -17.04 -7.37
N ASP A 79 4.04 -17.03 -6.03
CA ASP A 79 3.94 -15.81 -5.25
C ASP A 79 5.15 -14.90 -5.46
N SER A 80 4.91 -13.60 -5.36
CA SER A 80 5.96 -12.58 -5.43
C SER A 80 6.81 -12.60 -4.17
N ASP A 81 8.08 -12.19 -4.29
CA ASP A 81 8.91 -11.94 -3.11
C ASP A 81 8.48 -10.61 -2.48
N LEU A 82 8.13 -10.64 -1.19
CA LEU A 82 7.55 -9.51 -0.47
C LEU A 82 8.45 -9.04 0.66
N PHE A 83 8.48 -7.73 0.88
CA PHE A 83 9.07 -7.11 2.07
C PHE A 83 7.99 -6.37 2.85
N LEU A 84 7.74 -6.77 4.10
CA LEU A 84 6.75 -6.12 4.95
C LEU A 84 7.22 -4.70 5.29
N LEU A 85 6.40 -3.71 4.92
CA LEU A 85 6.64 -2.31 5.30
C LEU A 85 6.05 -2.01 6.67
N ASP A 86 4.78 -2.35 6.86
CA ASP A 86 4.05 -2.10 8.10
C ASP A 86 2.79 -2.99 8.17
N SER A 87 2.29 -3.25 9.37
CA SER A 87 1.03 -3.97 9.60
C SER A 87 0.25 -3.42 10.78
N ARG A 88 -1.08 -3.53 10.71
CA ARG A 88 -2.00 -3.04 11.74
C ARG A 88 -3.09 -4.04 12.04
N THR A 89 -3.24 -4.37 13.32
CA THR A 89 -4.39 -5.11 13.82
C THR A 89 -5.51 -4.12 14.16
N ILE A 90 -6.69 -4.35 13.59
CA ILE A 90 -7.86 -3.49 13.77
C ILE A 90 -9.10 -4.35 14.00
N TRP A 91 -10.07 -3.81 14.74
CA TRP A 91 -11.34 -4.50 14.93
C TRP A 91 -12.19 -4.44 13.68
N ALA A 92 -12.98 -5.49 13.40
CA ALA A 92 -13.95 -5.53 12.31
C ALA A 92 -14.92 -4.34 12.35
N ALA A 93 -15.30 -3.96 13.58
CA ALA A 93 -16.25 -2.88 13.84
C ALA A 93 -15.63 -1.48 13.79
N GLU A 94 -14.32 -1.34 13.77
CA GLU A 94 -13.68 -0.03 13.62
C GLU A 94 -13.76 0.43 12.17
N GLU A 95 -14.03 1.73 11.96
CA GLU A 95 -13.92 2.39 10.66
C GLU A 95 -12.93 3.55 10.72
N GLY A 96 -12.31 3.88 9.59
CA GLY A 96 -11.51 5.09 9.48
C GLY A 96 -10.27 4.99 8.62
N TRP A 97 -9.46 6.05 8.69
CA TRP A 97 -8.24 6.19 7.92
C TRP A 97 -7.08 5.45 8.56
N LEU A 98 -6.42 4.59 7.77
CA LEU A 98 -5.13 4.01 8.08
C LEU A 98 -4.08 4.64 7.19
N VAL A 99 -2.94 4.99 7.79
CA VAL A 99 -1.85 5.72 7.13
C VAL A 99 -0.58 4.93 7.32
N PHE A 100 0.04 4.51 6.23
CA PHE A 100 1.29 3.77 6.20
C PHE A 100 2.39 4.67 5.61
N ASP A 101 3.52 4.75 6.30
CA ASP A 101 4.68 5.49 5.79
C ASP A 101 5.37 4.66 4.70
N ILE A 102 5.50 5.24 3.51
CA ILE A 102 6.16 4.62 2.36
C ILE A 102 7.32 5.50 1.86
N THR A 103 7.82 6.41 2.69
CA THR A 103 8.85 7.39 2.35
C THR A 103 10.15 6.72 1.93
N ALA A 104 10.62 5.75 2.72
CA ALA A 104 11.86 5.02 2.43
C ALA A 104 11.75 4.24 1.12
N THR A 105 10.65 3.49 0.94
CA THR A 105 10.36 2.73 -0.28
C THR A 105 10.22 3.64 -1.51
N SER A 106 9.55 4.77 -1.37
CA SER A 106 9.39 5.74 -2.47
C SER A 106 10.73 6.34 -2.90
N ASN A 107 11.62 6.67 -1.96
CA ASN A 107 12.98 7.12 -2.29
C ASN A 107 13.77 6.03 -3.03
N HIS A 108 13.67 4.78 -2.59
CA HIS A 108 14.33 3.66 -3.27
C HIS A 108 13.85 3.55 -4.73
N TRP A 109 12.56 3.66 -4.98
CA TRP A 109 12.01 3.63 -6.34
C TRP A 109 12.38 4.84 -7.21
N VAL A 110 12.59 6.03 -6.63
CA VAL A 110 13.10 7.19 -7.38
C VAL A 110 14.52 6.93 -7.88
N VAL A 111 15.39 6.37 -7.04
CA VAL A 111 16.77 6.03 -7.40
C VAL A 111 16.82 4.82 -8.33
N ASN A 112 15.88 3.89 -8.17
CA ASN A 112 15.84 2.62 -8.89
C ASN A 112 14.44 2.38 -9.52
N PRO A 113 14.06 3.10 -10.58
CA PRO A 113 12.72 3.00 -11.17
C PRO A 113 12.35 1.58 -11.65
N GLN A 114 13.34 0.80 -12.09
CA GLN A 114 13.18 -0.60 -12.51
C GLN A 114 12.76 -1.54 -11.36
N HIS A 115 12.98 -1.14 -10.11
CA HIS A 115 12.56 -1.88 -8.92
C HIS A 115 11.23 -1.38 -8.35
N ASN A 116 10.54 -0.46 -9.02
CA ASN A 116 9.20 -0.04 -8.67
C ASN A 116 8.16 -1.08 -9.13
N LEU A 117 8.07 -2.17 -8.36
CA LEU A 117 7.06 -3.21 -8.56
C LEU A 117 5.79 -2.95 -7.71
N GLY A 118 5.73 -1.82 -7.03
CA GLY A 118 4.55 -1.39 -6.27
C GLY A 118 4.40 -1.99 -4.88
N LEU A 119 3.22 -1.78 -4.30
CA LEU A 119 2.83 -2.30 -2.99
C LEU A 119 1.77 -3.39 -3.14
N GLN A 120 1.80 -4.34 -2.22
CA GLN A 120 0.73 -5.31 -1.99
C GLN A 120 0.07 -5.05 -0.63
N LEU A 121 -1.25 -5.01 -0.62
CA LEU A 121 -2.06 -4.93 0.59
C LEU A 121 -2.76 -6.27 0.81
N SER A 122 -2.51 -6.92 1.95
CA SER A 122 -3.26 -8.11 2.39
C SER A 122 -4.14 -7.81 3.60
N VAL A 123 -5.21 -8.58 3.74
CA VAL A 123 -6.10 -8.58 4.90
C VAL A 123 -6.28 -10.02 5.35
N GLU A 124 -5.90 -10.30 6.59
CA GLU A 124 -5.94 -11.64 7.17
C GLU A 124 -6.72 -11.60 8.48
N GLY A 125 -7.49 -12.66 8.74
CA GLY A 125 -8.00 -12.96 10.07
C GLY A 125 -6.85 -13.31 11.02
N ILE A 126 -7.07 -13.17 12.33
CA ILE A 126 -6.02 -13.46 13.32
C ILE A 126 -5.64 -14.96 13.40
N ASP A 127 -6.49 -15.82 12.85
CA ASP A 127 -6.29 -17.24 12.63
C ASP A 127 -5.47 -17.56 11.38
N GLY A 128 -5.03 -16.52 10.64
CA GLY A 128 -4.31 -16.67 9.38
C GLY A 128 -5.23 -17.00 8.20
N GLU A 129 -6.56 -16.92 8.36
CA GLU A 129 -7.46 -17.02 7.23
C GLU A 129 -7.38 -15.76 6.37
N CYS A 130 -6.94 -15.92 5.13
CA CYS A 130 -6.93 -14.82 4.18
C CYS A 130 -8.36 -14.35 3.88
N GLN A 131 -8.58 -13.05 4.02
CA GLN A 131 -9.87 -12.40 3.78
C GLN A 131 -9.80 -11.55 2.52
N ALA A 132 -10.89 -11.52 1.75
CA ALA A 132 -10.99 -10.60 0.64
C ALA A 132 -10.95 -9.14 1.15
N PRO A 133 -10.09 -8.26 0.59
CA PRO A 133 -9.96 -6.87 1.05
C PRO A 133 -11.12 -5.96 0.60
N THR A 134 -12.31 -6.52 0.37
CA THR A 134 -13.48 -5.83 -0.21
C THR A 134 -14.00 -4.66 0.65
N SER A 135 -13.77 -4.71 1.96
CA SER A 135 -14.10 -3.65 2.93
C SER A 135 -13.06 -2.52 3.03
N ILE A 136 -11.94 -2.64 2.32
CA ILE A 136 -10.95 -1.58 2.23
C ILE A 136 -11.26 -0.72 1.02
N ARG A 137 -11.23 0.61 1.17
CA ARG A 137 -11.23 1.55 0.06
C ARG A 137 -9.92 2.30 0.03
N VAL A 138 -9.43 2.61 -1.16
CA VAL A 138 -8.25 3.48 -1.30
C VAL A 138 -8.70 4.75 -2.02
N PRO A 139 -8.71 5.91 -1.35
CA PRO A 139 -9.05 7.16 -2.01
C PRO A 139 -8.01 7.45 -3.09
N PHE A 140 -8.45 7.88 -4.27
CA PHE A 140 -7.55 8.18 -5.37
C PHE A 140 -6.43 9.17 -4.96
N GLY A 141 -5.19 8.66 -4.89
CA GLY A 141 -3.96 9.45 -4.81
C GLY A 141 -3.21 9.40 -3.47
N CYS A 142 -1.87 9.31 -3.53
CA CYS A 142 -0.99 9.50 -2.38
C CYS A 142 -0.43 10.93 -2.40
N THR A 143 -0.41 11.60 -1.26
CA THR A 143 0.11 12.98 -1.19
C THR A 143 1.56 12.95 -0.71
N VAL A 144 2.47 13.56 -1.47
CA VAL A 144 3.88 13.71 -1.10
C VAL A 144 4.22 15.19 -0.93
N PRO A 145 4.72 15.62 0.23
CA PRO A 145 5.42 16.89 0.34
C PRO A 145 6.73 16.82 -0.45
N SER A 146 6.97 17.78 -1.34
CA SER A 146 8.30 18.03 -1.91
C SER A 146 8.82 19.33 -1.27
N GLN A 147 10.03 19.26 -0.71
CA GLN A 147 10.80 20.43 -0.27
C GLN A 147 11.95 20.59 -1.27
N GLY A 148 12.03 21.76 -1.90
CA GLY A 148 13.21 22.12 -2.69
C GLY A 148 14.42 22.29 -1.76
N LYS A 149 15.57 21.79 -2.18
CA LYS A 149 16.85 22.02 -1.48
C LYS A 149 17.15 23.54 -1.42
N PRO A 150 17.91 24.02 -0.41
CA PRO A 150 18.33 25.43 -0.30
C PRO A 150 19.13 25.92 -1.50
#